data_AF-A0A7C5KR17-F1
#
_entry.id   AF-A0A7C5KR17-F1
#
_cell.length_a   1.000
_cell.length_b   1.000
_cell.length_c   1.000
_cell.angle_alpha   90.00
_cell.angle_beta   90.00
_cell.angle_gamma   90.00
#
_symmetry.space_group_name_H-M   'P 1'
#
loop_
_entity.id
_entity.type
_entity.pdbx_description
1 polymer ?
#
loop_
_entity_poly.entity_id
_entity_poly.type
_entity_poly.pdbx_seq_one_letter_code
_entity_poly.pdbx_strand_id
1 'polypeptide(L)'
;MGSNQEIARMVGLIMAFGFTFVLSAGLYAALYATGKLLEKPWLVKFSYLFALAEALSAVGMIYSGYLDRFWVVLVLASAIAYLFIPQGMWWVVTHLHLEENQLVEHPH
;
A
#
# COMPACT_ATOMS: atom_id res chain seq x y z
N MET A 1 2.01 20.58 33.62
CA MET A 1 2.24 19.12 33.66
C MET A 1 1.56 18.33 32.53
N GLY A 2 0.90 18.97 31.53
CA GLY A 2 0.20 18.25 30.44
C GLY A 2 0.96 18.04 29.10
N SER A 3 2.05 18.78 28.84
CA SER A 3 2.71 18.80 27.51
C SER A 3 3.35 17.46 27.11
N ASN A 4 4.16 16.84 27.98
CA ASN A 4 4.94 15.66 27.60
C ASN A 4 4.08 14.40 27.37
N GLN A 5 3.00 14.22 28.13
CA GLN A 5 2.09 13.09 27.95
C GLN A 5 1.25 13.23 26.66
N GLU A 6 0.86 14.46 26.32
CA GLU A 6 0.12 14.75 25.10
C GLU A 6 1.00 14.55 23.85
N ILE A 7 2.25 15.01 23.88
CA ILE A 7 3.24 14.74 22.82
C ILE A 7 3.49 13.23 22.68
N ALA A 8 3.66 12.51 23.78
CA ALA A 8 3.87 11.06 23.74
C ALA A 8 2.68 10.32 23.12
N ARG A 9 1.45 10.74 23.44
CA ARG A 9 0.23 10.17 22.85
C ARG A 9 0.12 10.50 21.36
N MET A 10 0.42 11.74 20.97
CA MET A 10 0.44 12.17 19.57
C MET A 10 1.41 11.32 18.75
N VAL A 11 2.66 11.24 19.19
CA VAL A 11 3.70 10.45 18.51
C VAL A 11 3.30 8.98 18.47
N GLY A 12 2.81 8.42 19.58
CA GLY A 12 2.36 7.03 19.64
C GLY A 12 1.26 6.71 18.61
N LEU A 13 0.26 7.59 18.47
CA LEU A 13 -0.82 7.39 17.50
C LEU A 13 -0.34 7.49 16.05
N ILE A 14 0.45 8.50 15.73
CA ILE A 14 1.01 8.67 14.37
C ILE A 14 1.89 7.46 14.02
N MET A 15 2.75 7.02 14.93
CA MET A 15 3.63 5.88 14.70
C MET A 15 2.84 4.57 14.54
N ALA A 16 1.82 4.34 15.37
CA ALA A 16 0.99 3.15 15.27
C ALA A 16 0.25 3.10 13.93
N PHE A 17 -0.46 4.17 13.55
CA PHE A 17 -1.16 4.21 12.27
C PHE A 17 -0.19 4.19 11.08
N GLY A 18 0.94 4.91 11.14
CA GLY A 18 1.94 4.91 10.07
C GLY A 18 2.59 3.54 9.88
N PHE A 19 2.88 2.83 10.97
CA PHE A 19 3.39 1.46 10.90
C PHE A 19 2.35 0.51 10.30
N THR A 20 1.10 0.56 10.77
CA THR A 20 0.02 -0.26 10.21
C THR A 20 -0.20 0.06 8.74
N PHE A 21 -0.18 1.34 8.35
CA PHE A 21 -0.30 1.79 6.97
C PHE A 21 0.73 1.12 6.06
N VAL A 22 2.03 1.26 6.38
CA VAL A 22 3.13 0.71 5.55
C VAL A 22 3.10 -0.82 5.55
N LEU A 23 2.86 -1.45 6.71
CA LEU A 23 2.80 -2.91 6.81
C LEU A 23 1.64 -3.49 6.00
N SER A 24 0.47 -2.86 6.06
CA SER A 24 -0.71 -3.25 5.29
C SER A 24 -0.48 -3.06 3.79
N ALA A 25 0.10 -1.94 3.35
CA ALA A 25 0.46 -1.73 1.95
C ALA A 25 1.42 -2.83 1.43
N GLY A 26 2.44 -3.17 2.21
CA GLY A 26 3.39 -4.23 1.88
C GLY A 26 2.73 -5.62 1.80
N LEU A 27 1.89 -5.97 2.78
CA LEU A 27 1.15 -7.23 2.79
C LEU A 27 0.16 -7.33 1.64
N TYR A 28 -0.53 -6.22 1.33
CA TYR A 28 -1.41 -6.11 0.18
C TYR A 28 -0.65 -6.44 -1.11
N ALA A 29 0.48 -5.77 -1.36
CA ALA A 29 1.30 -5.98 -2.55
C ALA A 29 1.83 -7.43 -2.64
N ALA A 30 2.39 -7.96 -1.55
CA ALA A 30 2.98 -9.29 -1.51
C ALA A 30 1.93 -10.39 -1.75
N LEU A 31 0.78 -10.31 -1.09
CA LEU A 31 -0.30 -11.29 -1.25
C LEU A 31 -0.98 -11.17 -2.61
N TYR A 32 -1.13 -9.94 -3.12
CA TYR A 32 -1.65 -9.71 -4.47
C TYR A 32 -0.75 -10.38 -5.51
N ALA A 33 0.55 -10.09 -5.49
CA ALA A 33 1.52 -10.68 -6.41
C ALA A 33 1.58 -12.21 -6.26
N THR A 34 1.63 -12.73 -5.03
CA THR A 34 1.62 -14.18 -4.78
C THR A 34 0.34 -14.83 -5.30
N GLY A 35 -0.82 -14.20 -5.10
CA GLY A 35 -2.10 -14.69 -5.59
C GLY A 35 -2.18 -14.72 -7.10
N LYS A 36 -1.55 -13.75 -7.77
CA LYS A 36 -1.42 -13.72 -9.23
C LYS A 36 -0.45 -14.78 -9.74
N LEU A 37 0.73 -14.93 -9.14
CA LEU A 37 1.74 -15.92 -9.51
C LEU A 37 1.25 -17.36 -9.34
N LEU A 38 0.51 -17.64 -8.26
CA LEU A 38 -0.03 -18.98 -7.97
C LEU A 38 -1.41 -19.22 -8.60
N GLU A 39 -1.93 -18.28 -9.37
CA GLU A 39 -3.28 -18.34 -9.96
C GLU A 39 -4.39 -18.60 -8.92
N LYS A 40 -4.22 -18.09 -7.70
CA LYS A 40 -5.15 -18.26 -6.57
C LYS A 40 -6.01 -17.00 -6.40
N PRO A 41 -7.23 -16.94 -6.98
CA PRO A 41 -8.07 -15.73 -6.93
C PRO A 41 -8.52 -15.37 -5.52
N TRP A 42 -8.63 -16.36 -4.62
CA TRP A 42 -8.98 -16.10 -3.22
C TRP A 42 -7.89 -15.32 -2.49
N LEU A 43 -6.61 -15.54 -2.83
CA LEU A 43 -5.49 -14.84 -2.21
C LEU A 43 -5.42 -13.38 -2.66
N VAL A 44 -5.76 -13.12 -3.93
CA VAL A 44 -5.96 -11.76 -4.47
C VAL A 44 -7.14 -11.07 -3.77
N LYS A 45 -8.27 -11.75 -3.57
CA LYS A 45 -9.41 -11.19 -2.82
C LYS A 45 -9.05 -10.89 -1.37
N PHE A 46 -8.31 -11.79 -0.73
CA PHE A 46 -7.84 -11.64 0.64
C PHE A 46 -6.86 -10.48 0.79
N SER A 47 -6.00 -10.24 -0.20
CA SER A 47 -5.04 -9.13 -0.15
C SER A 47 -5.74 -7.76 -0.03
N TYR A 48 -6.92 -7.60 -0.62
CA TYR A 48 -7.70 -6.35 -0.52
C TYR A 48 -8.17 -6.02 0.91
N LEU A 49 -8.17 -6.99 1.84
CA LEU A 49 -8.38 -6.68 3.26
C LEU A 49 -7.25 -5.81 3.82
N PHE A 50 -6.01 -6.03 3.34
CA PHE A 50 -4.87 -5.21 3.72
C PHE A 50 -4.91 -3.84 3.03
N ALA A 51 -5.38 -3.76 1.79
CA ALA A 51 -5.67 -2.48 1.14
C ALA A 51 -6.70 -1.66 1.93
N LEU A 52 -7.74 -2.30 2.47
CA LEU A 52 -8.70 -1.63 3.36
C LEU A 52 -8.06 -1.20 4.68
N ALA A 53 -7.23 -2.05 5.30
CA ALA A 53 -6.52 -1.71 6.54
C ALA A 53 -5.54 -0.54 6.36
N GLU A 54 -4.86 -0.47 5.21
CA GLU A 54 -4.05 0.66 4.80
C GLU A 54 -4.89 1.93 4.71
N ALA A 55 -6.01 1.91 3.98
CA ALA A 55 -6.90 3.06 3.85
C ALA A 55 -7.43 3.54 5.21
N LEU A 56 -7.83 2.60 6.09
CA LEU A 56 -8.26 2.91 7.46
C LEU A 56 -7.14 3.51 8.31
N SER A 57 -5.90 3.09 8.11
CA SER A 57 -4.74 3.65 8.81
C SER A 57 -4.43 5.07 8.35
N ALA A 58 -4.52 5.35 7.04
CA ALA A 58 -4.41 6.70 6.50
C ALA A 58 -5.50 7.63 7.07
N VAL A 59 -6.75 7.15 7.11
CA VAL A 59 -7.87 7.84 7.76
C VAL A 59 -7.53 8.10 9.23
N GLY A 60 -7.05 7.11 9.98
CA GLY A 60 -6.63 7.27 11.38
C GLY A 60 -5.58 8.36 11.58
N MET A 61 -4.57 8.43 10.70
CA MET A 61 -3.56 9.50 10.73
C MET A 61 -4.16 10.89 10.50
N ILE A 62 -5.05 11.01 9.51
CA ILE A 62 -5.67 12.30 9.15
C ILE A 62 -6.62 12.78 10.25
N TYR A 63 -7.45 11.90 10.79
CA TYR A 63 -8.40 12.23 11.86
C TYR A 63 -7.73 12.45 13.22
N SER A 64 -6.46 12.08 13.39
CA SER A 64 -5.71 12.38 14.62
C SER A 64 -5.55 13.89 14.87
N GLY A 65 -5.66 14.72 13.82
CA GLY A 65 -5.55 16.17 13.91
C GLY A 65 -4.13 16.69 14.17
N TYR A 66 -3.13 15.80 14.21
CA TYR A 66 -1.74 16.15 14.51
C TYR A 66 -0.88 16.42 13.27
N LEU A 67 -1.39 16.11 12.08
CA LEU A 67 -0.70 16.35 10.82
C LEU A 67 -1.10 17.70 10.23
N ASP A 68 -0.12 18.45 9.75
CA ASP A 68 -0.39 19.63 8.93
C ASP A 68 -0.96 19.25 7.56
N ARG A 69 -1.41 20.26 6.81
CA ARG A 69 -2.03 20.05 5.48
C ARG A 69 -1.09 19.38 4.48
N PHE A 70 0.22 19.67 4.53
CA PHE A 70 1.19 19.05 3.62
C PHE A 70 1.27 17.54 3.89
N TRP A 71 1.41 17.14 5.15
CA TRP A 71 1.46 15.72 5.53
C TRP A 71 0.15 14.98 5.24
N VAL A 72 -1.00 15.61 5.46
CA VAL A 72 -2.29 15.02 5.09
C VAL A 72 -2.36 14.72 3.59
N VAL A 73 -1.94 15.67 2.74
CA VAL A 73 -1.93 15.47 1.29
C VAL A 73 -0.95 14.36 0.91
N LEU A 74 0.23 14.31 1.53
CA LEU A 74 1.22 13.25 1.27
C LEU A 74 0.68 11.86 1.61
N VAL A 75 -0.01 11.72 2.75
CA VAL A 75 -0.61 10.45 3.19
C VAL A 75 -1.74 10.03 2.26
N LEU A 76 -2.60 10.95 1.85
CA LEU A 76 -3.66 10.67 0.87
C LEU A 76 -3.09 10.24 -0.48
N ALA A 77 -2.09 10.97 -0.99
CA ALA A 77 -1.43 10.63 -2.24
C ALA A 77 -0.76 9.25 -2.15
N SER A 78 -0.11 8.95 -1.03
CA SER A 78 0.53 7.66 -0.77
C SER A 78 -0.50 6.53 -0.73
N ALA A 79 -1.61 6.71 -0.01
CA ALA A 79 -2.68 5.72 0.09
C ALA A 79 -3.29 5.41 -1.29
N ILE A 80 -3.53 6.44 -2.09
CA ILE A 80 -4.01 6.26 -3.47
C ILE A 80 -2.97 5.50 -4.30
N ALA A 81 -1.70 5.91 -4.25
CA ALA A 81 -0.65 5.26 -5.02
C ALA A 81 -0.52 3.77 -4.66
N TYR A 82 -0.44 3.43 -3.36
CA TYR A 82 -0.28 2.06 -2.91
C TYR A 82 -1.49 1.16 -3.20
N LEU A 83 -2.70 1.73 -3.31
CA LEU A 83 -3.86 0.99 -3.78
C LEU A 83 -3.76 0.52 -5.24
N PHE A 84 -2.99 1.21 -6.08
CA PHE A 84 -2.88 0.92 -7.51
C PHE A 84 -1.52 0.34 -7.94
N ILE A 85 -0.47 0.52 -7.13
CA ILE A 85 0.88 0.02 -7.43
C ILE A 85 0.88 -1.50 -7.69
N PRO A 86 0.26 -2.37 -6.88
CA PRO A 86 0.32 -3.82 -7.12
C PRO A 86 -0.29 -4.24 -8.47
N GLN A 87 -1.41 -3.64 -8.86
CA GLN A 87 -2.07 -3.90 -10.14
C GLN A 87 -1.25 -3.34 -11.31
N GLY A 88 -0.76 -2.10 -11.18
CA GLY A 88 0.06 -1.45 -12.20
C GLY A 88 1.37 -2.19 -12.43
N MET A 89 2.09 -2.54 -11.37
CA MET A 89 3.33 -3.31 -11.47
C MET A 89 3.11 -4.69 -12.05
N TRP A 90 2.02 -5.38 -11.68
CA TRP A 90 1.68 -6.66 -12.29
C TRP A 90 1.44 -6.52 -13.80
N TRP A 91 0.70 -5.50 -14.22
CA TRP A 91 0.47 -5.20 -15.63
C TRP A 91 1.78 -4.94 -16.38
N VAL A 92 2.67 -4.10 -15.83
CA VAL A 92 3.99 -3.82 -16.43
C VAL A 92 4.81 -5.10 -16.59
N VAL A 93 4.95 -5.90 -15.52
CA VAL A 93 5.75 -7.12 -15.54
C VAL A 93 5.22 -8.13 -16.56
N THR A 94 3.90 -8.29 -16.64
CA THR A 94 3.30 -9.21 -17.62
C THR A 94 3.45 -8.74 -19.07
N HIS A 95 3.40 -7.43 -19.34
CA HIS A 95 3.63 -6.90 -20.69
C HIS A 95 5.07 -7.07 -21.13
N LEU A 96 6.03 -6.78 -20.26
CA LEU A 96 7.45 -6.96 -20.55
C LEU A 96 7.78 -8.42 -20.87
N HIS A 97 7.19 -9.37 -20.14
CA HIS A 97 7.41 -10.79 -20.39
C HIS A 97 6.79 -11.27 -21.73
N LEU A 98 5.67 -10.69 -22.14
CA LEU A 98 5.05 -10.99 -23.43
C LEU A 98 5.89 -10.44 -24.58
N GLU A 99 6.40 -9.21 -24.46
CA GLU A 99 7.30 -8.60 -25.46
C GLU A 99 8.61 -9.40 -25.59
N GLU A 100 9.19 -9.84 -24.47
CA GLU A 100 10.41 -10.67 -24.45
C GLU A 100 10.19 -12.01 -25.18
N ASN A 101 9.09 -12.71 -24.91
CA ASN A 101 8.78 -13.97 -25.58
C ASN A 101 8.56 -13.81 -27.10
N GLN A 102 7.94 -12.71 -27.55
CA GLN A 102 7.74 -12.42 -28.96
C GLN A 102 9.07 -12.19 -29.71
N LEU A 103 10.04 -11.55 -29.07
CA LEU A 103 11.38 -11.33 -29.64
C LEU A 103 12.19 -12.64 -29.76
N VAL A 104 11.98 -13.60 -28.84
CA VAL A 104 12.66 -14.91 -28.88
C VAL A 104 12.06 -15.85 -29.92
N GLU A 105 10.74 -15.84 -30.13
CA GLU A 105 10.07 -16.70 -31.12
C GLU A 105 10.27 -16.23 -32.57
N HIS A 106 10.54 -14.93 -32.78
CA HIS A 106 10.84 -14.36 -34.09
C HIS A 106 12.20 -13.64 -34.08
N PRO A 107 13.32 -14.40 -34.05
CA PRO A 107 14.63 -13.80 -34.23
C PRO A 107 14.68 -13.27 -35.67
N HIS A 108 14.87 -11.95 -35.81
CA HIS A 108 15.18 -11.34 -37.10
C HIS A 108 16.39 -12.00 -37.77
#